data_AF-A0A3D8HFY7-F1
#
_entry.id   AF-A0A3D8HFY7-F1
#
_cell.length_a   1.000
_cell.length_b   1.000
_cell.length_c   1.000
_cell.angle_alpha   90.00
_cell.angle_beta   90.00
_cell.angle_gamma   90.00
#
_symmetry.space_group_name_H-M   'P 1'
#
loop_
_entity.id
_entity.type
_entity.pdbx_description
1 polymer ?
#
loop_
_entity_poly.entity_id
_entity_poly.type
_entity_poly.pdbx_seq_one_letter_code
_entity_poly.pdbx_strand_id
1 'polypeptide(L)'
;MKKSVFTLISIGLLLLAWQLLAMLVGLPDLVPSVPRLLETLVMLFTSGSFYQSVAATLLRGITGMLISLIAATGIAFLFNKREWIYELFRPLLAIMRSVPVISFILLALIFLRPESIPLMIAFLTMFPLLTENLTKGIRNQRKELSTMARQFRIGRWNKLTQVIYPQLKPFLYSGLASASGFGWRAIIMGEVLAQCSPGIGGEMKQAQVFIAVPELMAWTIVAILISYLFDKGISWLGRQQFPICYNKHTSELPAPEGCCEIRMDNVSFQYGTQPVLSHFSYTFEKGVVYGITAPSGTGKTTLLNLAGSILQPAQGEIEKACKEGIACVFQEPELLDQLTITENIAFPLAAHLKKETALQQAVSLLKEMELEGLENRFPYELSFGQQQRVAIARALAYPSPLLLMDEPFKGLDEALCSRIIGRIRQRQAISGQTVLFSSHNPEELRLLADRIIRLNQPD
;
A
#
# COMPACT_ATOMS: atom_id res chain seq x y z
N MET A 1 -12.30 -22.02 14.85
CA MET A 1 -12.17 -23.34 15.52
C MET A 1 -12.02 -24.51 14.55
N LYS A 2 -12.89 -24.71 13.55
CA LYS A 2 -12.82 -25.88 12.64
C LYS A 2 -11.47 -26.07 11.92
N LYS A 3 -10.87 -25.01 11.34
CA LYS A 3 -9.60 -25.11 10.59
C LYS A 3 -8.41 -25.60 11.46
N SER A 4 -8.25 -25.06 12.67
CA SER A 4 -7.14 -25.45 13.56
C SER A 4 -7.24 -26.90 14.03
N VAL A 5 -8.46 -27.41 14.24
CA VAL A 5 -8.68 -28.82 14.60
C VAL A 5 -8.26 -29.74 13.47
N PHE A 6 -8.62 -29.43 12.21
CA PHE A 6 -8.17 -30.23 11.06
C PHE A 6 -6.64 -30.19 10.87
N THR A 7 -6.00 -29.05 11.14
CA THR A 7 -4.53 -28.98 11.10
C THR A 7 -3.89 -29.87 12.17
N LEU A 8 -4.40 -29.87 13.40
CA LEU A 8 -3.91 -30.73 14.48
C LEU A 8 -4.12 -32.22 14.19
N ILE A 9 -5.29 -32.59 13.66
CA ILE A 9 -5.58 -33.97 13.23
C ILE A 9 -4.62 -34.40 12.13
N SER A 10 -4.38 -33.55 11.13
CA SER A 10 -3.43 -33.83 10.03
C SER A 10 -2.01 -34.07 10.55
N ILE A 11 -1.52 -33.21 11.45
CA ILE A 11 -0.21 -33.39 12.09
C ILE A 11 -0.17 -34.70 12.88
N GLY A 12 -1.22 -35.00 13.66
CA GLY A 12 -1.32 -36.24 14.43
C GLY A 12 -1.29 -37.49 13.56
N LEU A 13 -2.03 -37.49 12.44
CA LEU A 13 -2.04 -38.61 11.48
C LEU A 13 -0.66 -38.81 10.83
N LEU A 14 0.04 -37.73 10.48
CA LEU A 14 1.40 -37.81 9.92
C LEU A 14 2.39 -38.40 10.93
N LEU A 15 2.31 -37.99 12.21
CA LEU A 15 3.17 -38.53 13.26
C LEU A 15 2.86 -40.01 13.57
N LEU A 16 1.58 -40.41 13.55
CA LEU A 16 1.18 -41.81 13.70
C LEU A 16 1.67 -42.67 12.53
N ALA A 17 1.52 -42.18 11.29
CA ALA A 17 2.03 -42.87 10.11
C ALA A 17 3.56 -43.03 10.16
N TRP A 18 4.29 -42.00 10.61
CA TRP A 18 5.72 -42.08 10.86
C TRP A 18 6.07 -43.11 11.93
N GLN A 19 5.37 -43.10 13.06
CA GLN A 19 5.60 -44.04 14.15
C GLN A 19 5.36 -45.49 13.72
N LEU A 20 4.32 -45.75 12.94
CA LEU A 20 4.06 -47.08 12.36
C LEU A 20 5.18 -47.49 11.40
N LEU A 21 5.63 -46.58 10.53
CA LEU A 21 6.75 -46.84 9.62
C LEU A 21 8.04 -47.16 10.39
N ALA A 22 8.34 -46.43 11.46
CA ALA A 22 9.49 -46.70 12.33
C ALA A 22 9.40 -48.08 12.99
N MET A 23 8.21 -48.48 13.45
CA MET A 23 7.98 -49.82 14.00
C MET A 23 8.14 -50.93 12.94
N LEU A 24 7.68 -50.68 11.71
CA LEU A 24 7.77 -51.64 10.60
C LEU A 24 9.21 -51.86 10.11
N VAL A 25 10.01 -50.80 10.04
CA VAL A 25 11.41 -50.88 9.58
C VAL A 25 12.31 -51.54 10.63
N GLY A 26 12.07 -51.29 11.92
CA GLY A 26 12.81 -51.93 13.02
C GLY A 26 14.29 -51.51 13.14
N LEU A 27 14.72 -50.47 12.42
CA LEU A 27 16.09 -49.94 12.44
C LEU A 27 16.10 -48.52 13.05
N PRO A 28 16.25 -48.38 14.38
CA PRO A 28 16.08 -47.09 15.08
C PRO A 28 17.12 -46.04 14.69
N ASP A 29 18.32 -46.45 14.26
CA ASP A 29 19.39 -45.55 13.83
C ASP A 29 19.14 -44.96 12.43
N LEU A 30 18.32 -45.61 11.60
CA LEU A 30 17.95 -45.13 10.27
C LEU A 30 16.57 -44.48 10.26
N VAL A 31 15.63 -45.02 11.03
CA VAL A 31 14.25 -44.56 11.12
C VAL A 31 13.88 -44.43 12.60
N PRO A 32 14.18 -43.28 13.23
CA PRO A 32 13.90 -43.09 14.65
C PRO A 32 12.40 -43.04 14.92
N SER A 33 12.00 -43.64 16.04
CA SER A 33 10.64 -43.48 16.58
C SER A 33 10.41 -42.02 17.00
N VAL A 34 9.13 -41.61 17.05
CA VAL A 34 8.76 -40.24 17.46
C VAL A 34 9.29 -39.90 18.87
N PRO A 35 9.19 -40.78 19.88
CA PRO A 35 9.76 -40.50 21.21
C PRO A 35 11.27 -40.30 21.18
N ARG A 36 12.00 -41.12 20.40
CA ARG A 36 13.46 -40.99 20.28
C ARG A 36 13.85 -39.68 19.62
N LEU A 37 13.11 -39.27 18.58
CA LEU A 37 13.32 -38.00 17.91
C LEU A 37 13.05 -36.81 18.85
N LEU A 38 12.02 -36.89 19.70
CA LEU A 38 11.74 -35.88 20.72
C LEU A 38 12.87 -35.80 21.76
N GLU A 39 13.40 -36.94 22.18
CA GLU A 39 14.55 -37.01 23.09
C GLU A 39 15.78 -36.32 22.46
N THR A 40 16.10 -36.63 21.20
CA THR A 40 17.20 -35.98 20.46
C THR A 40 16.98 -34.49 20.31
N LEU A 41 15.75 -34.03 20.03
CA LEU A 41 15.43 -32.61 20.00
C LEU A 41 15.69 -31.93 21.35
N VAL A 42 15.28 -32.56 22.47
CA VAL A 42 15.53 -32.02 23.81
C VAL A 42 17.03 -31.95 24.11
N MET A 43 17.78 -33.01 23.81
CA MET A 43 19.25 -33.00 23.95
C MET A 43 19.88 -31.88 23.14
N LEU A 44 19.40 -31.68 21.90
CA LEU A 44 19.87 -30.62 21.03
C LEU A 44 19.61 -29.24 21.65
N PHE A 45 18.42 -28.98 22.19
CA PHE A 45 18.12 -27.71 22.88
C PHE A 45 19.02 -27.45 24.11
N THR A 46 19.47 -28.50 24.79
CA THR A 46 20.39 -28.38 25.93
C THR A 46 21.86 -28.22 25.53
N SER A 47 22.20 -28.36 24.25
CA SER A 47 23.59 -28.25 23.79
C SER A 47 24.04 -26.79 23.67
N GLY A 48 25.29 -26.52 24.05
CA GLY A 48 25.86 -25.17 23.94
C GLY A 48 26.04 -24.70 22.49
N SER A 49 26.24 -25.64 21.54
CA SER A 49 26.39 -25.34 20.11
C SER A 49 25.07 -25.01 19.43
N PHE A 50 23.94 -25.50 19.94
CA PHE A 50 22.63 -25.30 19.32
C PHE A 50 22.30 -23.83 19.10
N TYR A 51 22.39 -23.04 20.16
CA TYR A 51 22.04 -21.62 20.10
C TYR A 51 22.99 -20.84 19.18
N GLN A 52 24.27 -21.22 19.13
CA GLN A 52 25.24 -20.60 18.23
C GLN A 52 24.94 -20.91 16.76
N SER A 53 24.64 -22.17 16.45
CA SER A 53 24.31 -22.62 15.09
C SER A 53 22.99 -22.04 14.60
N VAL A 54 21.94 -22.01 15.45
CA VAL A 54 20.68 -21.33 15.12
C VAL A 54 20.90 -19.83 14.92
N ALA A 55 21.60 -19.15 15.84
CA ALA A 55 21.84 -17.71 15.74
C ALA A 55 22.65 -17.35 14.48
N ALA A 56 23.65 -18.16 14.10
CA ALA A 56 24.44 -17.95 12.90
C ALA A 56 23.59 -18.02 11.62
N THR A 57 22.76 -19.05 11.47
CA THR A 57 21.85 -19.19 10.32
C THR A 57 20.81 -18.07 10.28
N LEU A 58 20.25 -17.70 11.45
CA LEU A 58 19.31 -16.58 11.56
C LEU A 58 19.95 -15.25 11.16
N LEU A 59 21.15 -14.95 11.64
CA LEU A 59 21.86 -13.72 11.33
C LEU A 59 22.16 -13.64 9.83
N ARG A 60 22.66 -14.72 9.21
CA ARG A 60 22.89 -14.81 7.75
C ARG A 60 21.60 -14.59 6.95
N GLY A 61 20.48 -15.19 7.38
CA GLY A 61 19.20 -15.01 6.70
C GLY A 61 18.61 -13.62 6.83
N ILE A 62 18.63 -13.03 8.02
CA ILE A 62 18.14 -11.66 8.26
C ILE A 62 18.99 -10.65 7.49
N THR A 63 20.32 -10.78 7.55
CA THR A 63 21.23 -9.89 6.81
C THR A 63 21.04 -10.02 5.30
N GLY A 64 20.95 -11.25 4.77
CA GLY A 64 20.65 -11.49 3.36
C GLY A 64 19.32 -10.90 2.92
N MET A 65 18.27 -11.05 3.73
CA MET A 65 16.95 -10.49 3.48
C MET A 65 16.96 -8.95 3.50
N LEU A 66 17.65 -8.33 4.44
CA LEU A 66 17.80 -6.88 4.54
C LEU A 66 18.54 -6.30 3.33
N ILE A 67 19.68 -6.88 2.95
CA ILE A 67 20.45 -6.47 1.77
C ILE A 67 19.59 -6.60 0.51
N SER A 68 18.89 -7.73 0.37
CA SER A 68 17.99 -7.98 -0.76
C SER A 68 16.84 -6.97 -0.81
N LEU A 69 16.24 -6.64 0.32
CA LEU A 69 15.14 -5.69 0.41
C LEU A 69 15.58 -4.27 0.05
N ILE A 70 16.75 -3.83 0.54
CA ILE A 70 17.32 -2.52 0.21
C ILE A 70 17.59 -2.41 -1.29
N ALA A 71 18.28 -3.41 -1.86
CA ALA A 71 18.59 -3.47 -3.29
C ALA A 71 17.31 -3.53 -4.14
N ALA A 72 16.35 -4.39 -3.76
CA ALA A 72 15.08 -4.55 -4.46
C ALA A 72 14.26 -3.27 -4.44
N THR A 73 14.24 -2.53 -3.32
CA THR A 73 13.53 -1.25 -3.23
C THR A 73 14.14 -0.20 -4.16
N GLY A 74 15.47 -0.09 -4.19
CA GLY A 74 16.17 0.84 -5.09
C GLY A 74 15.92 0.52 -6.56
N ILE A 75 15.99 -0.76 -6.94
CA ILE A 75 15.79 -1.22 -8.31
C ILE A 75 14.31 -1.11 -8.72
N ALA A 76 13.37 -1.47 -7.85
CA ALA A 76 11.94 -1.31 -8.12
C ALA A 76 11.55 0.17 -8.33
N PHE A 77 12.16 1.09 -7.58
CA PHE A 77 11.98 2.52 -7.81
C PHE A 77 12.55 2.97 -9.17
N LEU A 78 13.72 2.45 -9.56
CA LEU A 78 14.32 2.73 -10.86
C LEU A 78 13.44 2.21 -12.02
N PHE A 79 12.89 1.01 -11.88
CA PHE A 79 11.95 0.39 -12.82
C PHE A 79 10.65 1.20 -12.98
N ASN A 80 10.19 1.85 -11.92
CA ASN A 80 9.03 2.74 -11.99
C ASN A 80 9.36 4.06 -12.70
N LYS A 81 10.58 4.58 -12.54
CA LYS A 81 10.99 5.83 -13.18
C LYS A 81 11.25 5.66 -14.68
N ARG A 82 11.72 4.49 -15.11
CA ARG A 82 12.12 4.23 -16.50
C ARG A 82 11.68 2.82 -16.92
N GLU A 83 10.64 2.76 -17.75
CA GLU A 83 10.06 1.49 -18.23
C GLU A 83 11.07 0.60 -18.98
N TRP A 84 11.94 1.20 -19.79
CA TRP A 84 12.95 0.45 -20.55
C TRP A 84 13.95 -0.32 -19.66
N ILE A 85 14.24 0.19 -18.45
CA ILE A 85 15.14 -0.47 -17.50
C ILE A 85 14.48 -1.75 -16.98
N TYR A 86 13.18 -1.70 -16.71
CA TYR A 86 12.43 -2.88 -16.29
C TYR A 86 12.44 -3.97 -17.37
N GLU A 87 12.15 -3.61 -18.62
CA GLU A 87 12.14 -4.56 -19.73
C GLU A 87 13.51 -5.20 -19.95
N LEU A 88 14.60 -4.44 -19.78
CA LEU A 88 15.96 -4.97 -19.86
C LEU A 88 16.29 -5.97 -18.74
N PHE A 89 15.87 -5.68 -17.50
CA PHE A 89 16.19 -6.54 -16.35
C PHE A 89 15.23 -7.73 -16.17
N ARG A 90 14.05 -7.70 -16.80
CA ARG A 90 13.03 -8.74 -16.66
C ARG A 90 13.55 -10.15 -17.00
N PRO A 91 14.30 -10.38 -18.11
CA PRO A 91 14.91 -11.68 -18.39
C PRO A 91 15.92 -12.11 -17.32
N LEU A 92 16.73 -11.18 -16.81
CA LEU A 92 17.72 -11.46 -15.76
C LEU A 92 17.04 -11.96 -14.47
N LEU A 93 15.98 -11.29 -14.03
CA LEU A 93 15.20 -11.70 -12.86
C LEU A 93 14.52 -13.06 -13.06
N ALA A 94 14.11 -13.39 -14.29
CA ALA A 94 13.58 -14.71 -14.62
C ALA A 94 14.66 -15.79 -14.53
N ILE A 95 15.84 -15.55 -15.11
CA ILE A 95 16.99 -16.48 -15.05
C ILE A 95 17.39 -16.75 -13.60
N MET A 96 17.52 -15.71 -12.78
CA MET A 96 17.89 -15.85 -11.36
C MET A 96 16.93 -16.76 -10.58
N ARG A 97 15.63 -16.77 -10.93
CA ARG A 97 14.63 -17.64 -10.28
C ARG A 97 14.63 -19.07 -10.82
N SER A 98 14.95 -19.24 -12.10
CA SER A 98 14.87 -20.54 -12.77
C SER A 98 16.11 -21.40 -12.56
N VAL A 99 17.28 -20.80 -12.33
CA VAL A 99 18.52 -21.55 -12.13
C VAL A 99 18.48 -22.29 -10.78
N PRO A 100 18.75 -23.60 -10.75
CA PRO A 100 18.81 -24.36 -9.51
C PRO A 100 19.83 -23.77 -8.53
N VAL A 101 19.40 -23.56 -7.28
CA VAL A 101 20.23 -22.94 -6.24
C VAL A 101 21.55 -23.71 -6.04
N ILE A 102 21.53 -25.04 -6.15
CA ILE A 102 22.73 -25.88 -6.03
C ILE A 102 23.81 -25.51 -7.06
N SER A 103 23.42 -25.14 -8.28
CA SER A 103 24.37 -24.74 -9.32
C SER A 103 25.11 -23.46 -8.94
N PHE A 104 24.41 -22.48 -8.36
CA PHE A 104 25.06 -21.27 -7.84
C PHE A 104 25.98 -21.56 -6.66
N ILE A 105 25.59 -22.47 -5.76
CA ILE A 105 26.42 -22.85 -4.61
C ILE A 105 27.72 -23.50 -5.06
N LEU A 106 27.65 -24.49 -5.96
CA LEU A 106 28.83 -25.20 -6.46
C LEU A 106 29.79 -24.27 -7.21
N LEU A 107 29.25 -23.35 -8.00
CA LEU A 107 30.08 -22.34 -8.67
C LEU A 107 30.72 -21.38 -7.67
N ALA A 108 29.98 -20.94 -6.65
CA ALA A 108 30.48 -20.03 -5.63
C ALA A 108 31.60 -20.63 -4.79
N LEU A 109 31.55 -21.94 -4.50
CA LEU A 109 32.60 -22.66 -3.78
C LEU A 109 33.98 -22.58 -4.45
N ILE A 110 34.03 -22.35 -5.77
CA ILE A 110 35.29 -22.23 -6.51
C ILE A 110 35.96 -20.87 -6.25
N PHE A 111 35.16 -19.80 -6.06
CA PHE A 111 35.65 -18.42 -6.06
C PHE A 111 35.55 -17.72 -4.71
N LEU A 112 34.67 -18.18 -3.82
CA LEU A 112 34.32 -17.53 -2.58
C LEU A 112 34.68 -18.38 -1.37
N ARG A 113 34.86 -17.72 -0.23
CA ARG A 113 35.03 -18.40 1.05
C ARG A 113 33.72 -19.09 1.46
N PRO A 114 33.76 -20.31 2.03
CA PRO A 114 32.55 -21.03 2.43
C PRO A 114 31.57 -20.20 3.27
N GLU A 115 32.07 -19.35 4.17
CA GLU A 115 31.25 -18.58 5.10
C GLU A 115 30.43 -17.47 4.43
N SER A 116 30.82 -17.00 3.24
CA SER A 116 30.09 -15.94 2.52
C SER A 116 29.01 -16.49 1.57
N ILE A 117 29.05 -17.79 1.27
CA ILE A 117 28.14 -18.44 0.32
C ILE A 117 26.68 -18.34 0.77
N PRO A 118 26.29 -18.63 2.03
CA PRO A 118 24.90 -18.53 2.45
C PRO A 118 24.32 -17.13 2.25
N LEU A 119 25.12 -16.08 2.47
CA LEU A 119 24.70 -14.68 2.29
C LEU A 119 24.48 -14.35 0.81
N MET A 120 25.39 -14.77 -0.07
CA MET A 120 25.26 -14.58 -1.51
C MET A 120 24.02 -15.31 -2.05
N ILE A 121 23.76 -16.53 -1.58
CA ILE A 121 22.61 -17.33 -2.00
C ILE A 121 21.30 -16.74 -1.47
N ALA A 122 21.28 -16.23 -0.23
CA ALA A 122 20.16 -15.46 0.28
C ALA A 122 19.83 -14.29 -0.64
N PHE A 123 20.85 -13.53 -1.06
CA PHE A 123 20.67 -12.45 -2.02
C PHE A 123 20.11 -12.94 -3.37
N LEU A 124 20.76 -13.90 -4.02
CA LEU A 124 20.37 -14.40 -5.33
C LEU A 124 18.94 -14.95 -5.39
N THR A 125 18.46 -15.53 -4.28
CA THR A 125 17.11 -16.13 -4.21
C THR A 125 16.04 -15.14 -3.77
N MET A 126 16.33 -14.27 -2.80
CA MET A 126 15.34 -13.33 -2.24
C MET A 126 15.20 -12.06 -3.10
N PHE A 127 16.31 -11.54 -3.64
CA PHE A 127 16.33 -10.32 -4.44
C PHE A 127 15.32 -10.31 -5.60
N PRO A 128 15.25 -11.33 -6.49
CA PRO A 128 14.32 -11.27 -7.62
C PRO A 128 12.85 -11.34 -7.18
N LEU A 129 12.55 -12.10 -6.13
CA LEU A 129 11.20 -12.21 -5.57
C LEU A 129 10.73 -10.89 -4.95
N LEU A 130 11.60 -10.23 -4.18
CA LEU A 130 11.31 -8.93 -3.58
C LEU A 130 11.16 -7.85 -4.66
N THR A 131 12.08 -7.82 -5.63
CA THR A 131 12.06 -6.82 -6.70
C THR A 131 10.77 -6.90 -7.52
N GLU A 132 10.34 -8.10 -7.91
CA GLU A 132 9.11 -8.27 -8.69
C GLU A 132 7.86 -7.83 -7.90
N ASN A 133 7.75 -8.25 -6.63
CA ASN A 133 6.60 -7.88 -5.79
C ASN A 133 6.56 -6.37 -5.53
N LEU A 134 7.70 -5.75 -5.18
CA LEU A 134 7.77 -4.31 -4.95
C LEU A 134 7.48 -3.50 -6.23
N THR A 135 8.00 -3.94 -7.38
CA THR A 135 7.73 -3.26 -8.65
C THR A 135 6.24 -3.31 -8.99
N LYS A 136 5.58 -4.47 -8.82
CA LYS A 136 4.12 -4.60 -8.97
C LYS A 136 3.37 -3.66 -8.02
N GLY A 137 3.81 -3.59 -6.76
CA GLY A 137 3.19 -2.71 -5.77
C GLY A 137 3.31 -1.23 -6.10
N ILE A 138 4.47 -0.77 -6.57
CA ILE A 138 4.69 0.63 -6.95
C ILE A 138 3.87 0.98 -8.21
N ARG A 139 3.81 0.08 -9.21
CA ARG A 139 3.09 0.31 -10.46
C ARG A 139 1.56 0.30 -10.30
N ASN A 140 1.04 -0.49 -9.35
CA ASN A 140 -0.40 -0.59 -9.08
C ASN A 140 -0.93 0.48 -8.11
N GLN A 141 -0.14 1.48 -7.73
CA GLN A 141 -0.62 2.56 -6.89
C GLN A 141 -1.67 3.40 -7.62
N ARG A 142 -2.80 3.65 -6.96
CA ARG A 142 -3.83 4.59 -7.40
C ARG A 142 -3.26 6.00 -7.35
N LYS A 143 -3.20 6.67 -8.50
CA LYS A 143 -2.60 8.02 -8.63
C LYS A 143 -3.48 9.07 -7.95
N GLU A 144 -4.78 8.84 -7.98
CA GLU A 144 -5.86 9.69 -7.48
C GLU A 144 -5.70 9.92 -5.97
N LEU A 145 -5.36 8.90 -5.19
CA LEU A 145 -5.08 9.04 -3.76
C LEU A 145 -3.84 9.92 -3.49
N SER A 146 -2.82 9.86 -4.34
CA SER A 146 -1.64 10.74 -4.23
C SER A 146 -1.96 12.19 -4.61
N THR A 147 -2.86 12.38 -5.59
CA THR A 147 -3.41 13.67 -5.99
C THR A 147 -4.26 14.26 -4.86
N MET A 148 -5.16 13.47 -4.27
CA MET A 148 -5.93 13.83 -3.08
C MET A 148 -5.00 14.32 -1.97
N ALA A 149 -3.98 13.54 -1.61
CA ALA A 149 -3.04 13.92 -0.57
C ALA A 149 -2.30 15.23 -0.86
N ARG A 150 -2.03 15.54 -2.14
CA ARG A 150 -1.40 16.80 -2.56
C ARG A 150 -2.37 17.98 -2.43
N GLN A 151 -3.62 17.82 -2.88
CA GLN A 151 -4.60 18.89 -2.87
C GLN A 151 -4.99 19.32 -1.46
N PHE A 152 -5.25 18.35 -0.59
CA PHE A 152 -5.52 18.57 0.83
C PHE A 152 -4.26 18.92 1.65
N ARG A 153 -3.09 19.10 1.02
CA ARG A 153 -1.79 19.37 1.67
C ARG A 153 -1.48 18.48 2.87
N ILE A 154 -1.74 17.19 2.72
CA ILE A 154 -1.48 16.20 3.76
C ILE A 154 0.02 16.19 4.09
N GLY A 155 0.35 16.25 5.38
CA GLY A 155 1.72 16.23 5.87
C GLY A 155 2.50 14.99 5.39
N ARG A 156 3.81 15.16 5.14
CA ARG A 156 4.67 14.11 4.54
C ARG A 156 4.56 12.75 5.24
N TRP A 157 4.50 12.76 6.57
CA TRP A 157 4.40 11.54 7.37
C TRP A 157 3.05 10.83 7.23
N ASN A 158 1.94 11.57 7.29
CA ASN A 158 0.60 11.02 7.05
C ASN A 158 0.43 10.54 5.60
N LYS A 159 1.03 11.23 4.63
CA LYS A 159 1.04 10.76 3.24
C LYS A 159 1.77 9.42 3.10
N LEU A 160 2.94 9.27 3.74
CA LEU A 160 3.68 8.01 3.69
C LEU A 160 2.90 6.87 4.36
N THR A 161 2.37 7.11 5.55
CA THR A 161 1.75 6.06 6.40
C THR A 161 0.32 5.70 6.01
N GLN A 162 -0.48 6.66 5.56
CA GLN A 162 -1.90 6.47 5.25
C GLN A 162 -2.22 6.39 3.76
N VAL A 163 -1.34 6.89 2.89
CA VAL A 163 -1.63 6.88 1.44
C VAL A 163 -0.73 5.88 0.72
N ILE A 164 0.58 5.95 0.93
CA ILE A 164 1.55 5.14 0.18
C ILE A 164 1.69 3.73 0.78
N TYR A 165 1.95 3.63 2.09
CA TYR A 165 2.20 2.35 2.76
C TYR A 165 1.05 1.35 2.63
N PRO A 166 -0.23 1.69 2.84
CA PRO A 166 -1.33 0.73 2.75
C PRO A 166 -1.48 0.10 1.36
N GLN A 167 -1.17 0.86 0.30
CA GLN A 167 -1.17 0.36 -1.07
C GLN A 167 0.02 -0.58 -1.35
N LEU A 168 1.20 -0.27 -0.79
CA LEU A 168 2.39 -1.12 -0.94
C LEU A 168 2.37 -2.35 -0.04
N LYS A 169 1.67 -2.28 1.08
CA LYS A 169 1.67 -3.27 2.16
C LYS A 169 1.35 -4.70 1.65
N PRO A 170 0.27 -4.96 0.89
CA PRO A 170 -0.01 -6.32 0.39
C PRO A 170 1.16 -6.91 -0.41
N PHE A 171 1.79 -6.09 -1.25
CA PHE A 171 2.91 -6.51 -2.11
C PHE A 171 4.21 -6.69 -1.33
N LEU A 172 4.51 -5.78 -0.39
CA LEU A 172 5.68 -5.88 0.47
C LEU A 172 5.65 -7.17 1.28
N TYR A 173 4.56 -7.45 2.00
CA TYR A 173 4.47 -8.63 2.86
C TYR A 173 4.33 -9.93 2.06
N SER A 174 3.65 -9.91 0.91
CA SER A 174 3.67 -11.04 -0.04
C SER A 174 5.09 -11.35 -0.54
N GLY A 175 5.86 -10.30 -0.86
CA GLY A 175 7.27 -10.41 -1.26
C GLY A 175 8.14 -10.97 -0.14
N LEU A 176 8.03 -10.44 1.09
CA LEU A 176 8.79 -10.89 2.25
C LEU A 176 8.47 -12.36 2.62
N ALA A 177 7.19 -12.74 2.57
CA ALA A 177 6.77 -14.12 2.84
C ALA A 177 7.32 -15.09 1.79
N SER A 178 7.21 -14.74 0.50
CA SER A 178 7.77 -15.53 -0.61
C SER A 178 9.29 -15.66 -0.50
N ALA A 179 9.97 -14.54 -0.27
CA ALA A 179 11.42 -14.49 -0.12
C ALA A 179 11.90 -15.33 1.08
N SER A 180 11.18 -15.28 2.20
CA SER A 180 11.51 -16.10 3.37
C SER A 180 11.29 -17.59 3.08
N GLY A 181 10.15 -17.96 2.48
CA GLY A 181 9.83 -19.36 2.18
C GLY A 181 10.86 -20.06 1.30
N PHE A 182 11.33 -19.40 0.23
CA PHE A 182 12.38 -19.93 -0.65
C PHE A 182 13.79 -19.71 -0.09
N GLY A 183 14.03 -18.55 0.53
CA GLY A 183 15.35 -18.12 0.97
C GLY A 183 15.90 -18.93 2.15
N TRP A 184 15.08 -19.30 3.14
CA TRP A 184 15.54 -20.14 4.26
C TRP A 184 16.06 -21.49 3.79
N ARG A 185 15.37 -22.12 2.83
CA ARG A 185 15.78 -23.40 2.25
C ARG A 185 17.11 -23.26 1.50
N ALA A 186 17.26 -22.18 0.75
CA ALA A 186 18.47 -21.88 0.00
C ALA A 186 19.68 -21.59 0.90
N ILE A 187 19.47 -20.85 2.00
CA ILE A 187 20.51 -20.56 3.00
C ILE A 187 20.99 -21.85 3.66
N ILE A 188 20.07 -22.68 4.16
CA ILE A 188 20.42 -23.95 4.80
C ILE A 188 21.14 -24.85 3.80
N MET A 189 20.68 -24.94 2.55
CA MET A 189 21.38 -25.70 1.52
C MET A 189 22.79 -25.17 1.25
N GLY A 190 22.95 -23.84 1.24
CA GLY A 190 24.25 -23.17 1.15
C GLY A 190 25.18 -23.58 2.30
N GLU A 191 24.67 -23.55 3.54
CA GLU A 191 25.42 -23.98 4.72
C GLU A 191 25.78 -25.47 4.70
N VAL A 192 24.87 -26.35 4.24
CA VAL A 192 25.12 -27.79 4.11
C VAL A 192 26.25 -28.07 3.12
N LEU A 193 26.20 -27.47 1.94
CA LEU A 193 27.17 -27.72 0.88
C LEU A 193 28.52 -27.05 1.13
N ALA A 194 28.50 -25.85 1.72
CA ALA A 194 29.71 -25.13 2.10
C ALA A 194 30.29 -25.58 3.45
N GLN A 195 29.58 -26.44 4.19
CA GLN A 195 30.00 -26.95 5.51
C GLN A 195 30.27 -25.83 6.52
N CYS A 196 29.41 -24.80 6.53
CA CYS A 196 29.60 -23.64 7.41
C CYS A 196 29.33 -24.00 8.87
N SER A 197 30.33 -23.84 9.74
CA SER A 197 30.16 -23.96 11.19
C SER A 197 30.62 -22.66 11.88
N PRO A 198 29.79 -22.05 12.76
CA PRO A 198 28.46 -22.49 13.20
C PRO A 198 27.37 -22.28 12.13
N GLY A 199 26.32 -23.10 12.16
CA GLY A 199 25.15 -23.01 11.28
C GLY A 199 24.34 -24.29 11.21
N ILE A 200 23.00 -24.19 11.16
CA ILE A 200 22.09 -25.35 11.07
C ILE A 200 22.49 -26.29 9.93
N GLY A 201 22.80 -25.75 8.75
CA GLY A 201 23.19 -26.58 7.61
C GLY A 201 24.54 -27.29 7.82
N GLY A 202 25.49 -26.65 8.52
CA GLY A 202 26.77 -27.27 8.88
C GLY A 202 26.57 -28.45 9.84
N GLU A 203 25.73 -28.28 10.86
CA GLU A 203 25.37 -29.33 11.82
C GLU A 203 24.63 -30.50 11.12
N MET A 204 23.71 -30.19 10.21
CA MET A 204 23.07 -31.20 9.36
C MET A 204 24.11 -31.96 8.52
N LYS A 205 25.10 -31.27 7.96
CA LYS A 205 26.16 -31.91 7.20
C LYS A 205 27.03 -32.81 8.08
N GLN A 206 27.35 -32.37 9.29
CA GLN A 206 28.11 -33.16 10.26
C GLN A 206 27.35 -34.43 10.67
N ALA A 207 26.07 -34.29 11.03
CA ALA A 207 25.21 -35.43 11.34
C ALA A 207 25.09 -36.41 10.16
N GLN A 208 25.02 -35.90 8.92
CA GLN A 208 25.05 -36.74 7.71
C GLN A 208 26.36 -37.53 7.58
N VAL A 209 27.52 -36.88 7.82
CA VAL A 209 28.84 -37.52 7.73
C VAL A 209 28.98 -38.67 8.73
N PHE A 210 28.40 -38.53 9.93
CA PHE A 210 28.40 -39.56 10.97
C PHE A 210 27.20 -40.52 10.90
N ILE A 211 26.32 -40.39 9.91
CA ILE A 211 25.08 -41.19 9.77
C ILE A 211 24.21 -41.08 11.04
N ALA A 212 24.26 -39.94 11.72
CA ALA A 212 23.43 -39.64 12.88
C ALA A 212 22.03 -39.18 12.42
N VAL A 213 21.23 -40.10 11.88
CA VAL A 213 19.90 -39.78 11.31
C VAL A 213 18.96 -39.09 12.31
N PRO A 214 18.89 -39.49 13.60
CA PRO A 214 18.05 -38.78 14.56
C PRO A 214 18.42 -37.30 14.71
N GLU A 215 19.72 -36.98 14.70
CA GLU A 215 20.21 -35.61 14.79
C GLU A 215 19.94 -34.81 13.51
N LEU A 216 20.18 -35.42 12.34
CA LEU A 216 19.86 -34.82 11.04
C LEU A 216 18.36 -34.46 10.93
N MET A 217 17.49 -35.37 11.38
CA MET A 217 16.05 -35.14 11.43
C MET A 217 15.66 -34.06 12.44
N ALA A 218 16.28 -34.05 13.62
CA ALA A 218 16.07 -33.02 14.63
C ALA A 218 16.39 -31.62 14.08
N TRP A 219 17.54 -31.44 13.42
CA TRP A 219 17.90 -30.17 12.77
C TRP A 219 16.95 -29.78 11.64
N THR A 220 16.45 -30.76 10.87
CA THR A 220 15.44 -30.52 9.83
C THR A 220 14.14 -29.99 10.43
N ILE A 221 13.71 -30.54 11.57
CA ILE A 221 12.51 -30.07 12.29
C ILE A 221 12.73 -28.65 12.85
N VAL A 222 13.92 -28.36 13.39
CA VAL A 222 14.29 -27.01 13.84
C VAL A 222 14.22 -26.02 12.67
N ALA A 223 14.73 -26.38 11.50
CA ALA A 223 14.65 -25.56 10.29
C ALA A 223 13.20 -25.28 9.85
N ILE A 224 12.33 -26.31 9.87
CA ILE A 224 10.90 -26.17 9.57
C ILE A 224 10.22 -25.23 10.57
N LEU A 225 10.52 -25.38 11.86
CA LEU A 225 9.98 -24.54 12.92
C LEU A 225 10.39 -23.07 12.75
N ILE A 226 11.67 -22.81 12.47
CA ILE A 226 12.17 -21.45 12.19
C ILE A 226 11.44 -20.85 10.98
N SER A 227 11.34 -21.60 9.87
CA SER A 227 10.64 -21.13 8.67
C SER A 227 9.18 -20.77 8.96
N TYR A 228 8.49 -21.61 9.74
CA TYR A 228 7.12 -21.36 10.20
C TYR A 228 7.01 -20.10 11.07
N LEU A 229 7.92 -19.92 12.04
CA LEU A 229 7.94 -18.76 12.93
C LEU A 229 8.17 -17.46 12.16
N PHE A 230 9.04 -17.47 11.14
CA PHE A 230 9.25 -16.32 10.27
C PHE A 230 8.02 -15.95 9.45
N ASP A 231 7.36 -16.93 8.84
CA ASP A 231 6.11 -16.69 8.08
C ASP A 231 5.02 -16.09 8.98
N LYS A 232 4.89 -16.60 10.22
CA LYS A 232 3.99 -16.01 11.22
C LYS A 232 4.42 -14.61 11.66
N GLY A 233 5.71 -14.38 11.86
CA GLY A 233 6.27 -13.07 12.22
C GLY A 233 5.99 -12.02 11.14
N ILE A 234 6.23 -12.35 9.87
CA ILE A 234 5.96 -11.46 8.71
C ILE A 234 4.46 -11.18 8.60
N SER A 235 3.62 -12.21 8.75
CA SER A 235 2.16 -12.06 8.75
C SER A 235 1.65 -11.18 9.88
N TRP A 236 2.25 -11.30 11.08
CA TRP A 236 1.91 -10.48 12.24
C TRP A 236 2.35 -9.02 12.05
N LEU A 237 3.57 -8.79 11.57
CA LEU A 237 4.06 -7.45 11.19
C LEU A 237 3.13 -6.81 10.15
N GLY A 238 2.65 -7.59 9.19
CA GLY A 238 1.69 -7.17 8.18
C GLY A 238 0.29 -6.83 8.71
N ARG A 239 -0.03 -7.06 9.99
CA ARG A 239 -1.32 -6.62 10.57
C ARG A 239 -1.24 -5.25 11.23
N GLN A 240 -0.03 -4.78 11.53
CA GLN A 240 0.14 -3.49 12.17
C GLN A 240 -0.35 -2.36 11.25
N GLN A 241 -1.01 -1.38 11.85
CA GLN A 241 -1.48 -0.15 11.22
C GLN A 241 -0.83 1.03 11.92
N PHE A 242 -0.54 2.08 11.16
CA PHE A 242 -0.02 3.32 11.71
C PHE A 242 -1.19 4.25 12.05
N PRO A 243 -1.20 4.91 13.21
CA PRO A 243 -2.21 5.92 13.51
C PRO A 243 -1.99 7.19 12.68
N ILE A 244 -3.05 7.97 12.46
CA ILE A 244 -2.95 9.31 11.88
C ILE A 244 -2.24 10.23 12.88
N CYS A 245 -1.24 10.97 12.42
CA CYS A 245 -0.57 11.97 13.25
C CYS A 245 -1.30 13.30 13.16
N TYR A 246 -1.88 13.73 14.27
CA TYR A 246 -2.58 15.01 14.41
C TYR A 246 -1.67 16.11 14.98
N ASN A 247 -2.03 17.36 14.73
CA ASN A 247 -1.43 18.52 15.38
C ASN A 247 -1.70 18.46 16.89
N LYS A 248 -0.72 18.83 17.72
CA LYS A 248 -0.81 18.73 19.18
C LYS A 248 -1.30 20.01 19.85
N HIS A 249 -1.24 21.16 19.16
CA HIS A 249 -1.35 22.46 19.82
C HIS A 249 -2.62 23.21 19.44
N THR A 250 -3.03 23.14 18.18
CA THR A 250 -4.10 23.99 17.63
C THR A 250 -5.46 23.28 17.67
N SER A 251 -6.50 24.01 18.08
CA SER A 251 -7.89 23.50 18.16
C SER A 251 -8.86 24.31 17.28
N GLU A 252 -8.37 25.32 16.58
CA GLU A 252 -9.16 26.14 15.65
C GLU A 252 -8.58 26.00 14.24
N LEU A 253 -9.48 25.88 13.25
CA LEU A 253 -9.05 25.89 11.86
C LEU A 253 -8.61 27.31 11.51
N PRO A 254 -7.50 27.49 10.77
CA PRO A 254 -7.23 28.78 10.17
C PRO A 254 -8.40 29.16 9.27
N ALA A 255 -8.88 30.40 9.40
CA ALA A 255 -9.81 30.94 8.43
C ALA A 255 -9.09 30.98 7.06
N PRO A 256 -9.68 30.44 5.99
CA PRO A 256 -9.05 30.50 4.68
C PRO A 256 -8.85 31.99 4.30
N GLU A 257 -7.63 32.37 3.95
CA GLU A 257 -7.33 33.74 3.55
C GLU A 257 -7.92 34.03 2.15
N GLY A 258 -9.16 34.52 2.13
CA GLY A 258 -9.78 35.13 0.96
C GLY A 258 -10.36 34.16 -0.07
N CYS A 259 -11.11 34.72 -1.02
CA CYS A 259 -11.76 33.98 -2.11
C CYS A 259 -10.77 33.76 -3.27
N CYS A 260 -10.73 32.58 -3.89
CA CYS A 260 -9.76 32.29 -4.96
C CYS A 260 -10.28 32.75 -6.33
N GLU A 261 -9.58 33.68 -6.97
CA GLU A 261 -9.73 33.98 -8.41
C GLU A 261 -8.79 33.07 -9.22
N ILE A 262 -9.29 32.54 -10.34
CA ILE A 262 -8.52 31.72 -11.27
C ILE A 262 -8.62 32.35 -12.66
N ARG A 263 -7.48 32.82 -13.19
CA ARG A 263 -7.40 33.36 -14.55
C ARG A 263 -6.71 32.36 -15.46
N MET A 264 -7.40 31.96 -16.51
CA MET A 264 -6.86 31.12 -17.58
C MET A 264 -6.73 31.97 -18.83
N ASP A 265 -5.51 32.08 -19.37
CA ASP A 265 -5.21 32.83 -20.59
C ASP A 265 -4.65 31.90 -21.66
N ASN A 266 -5.44 31.70 -22.72
CA ASN A 266 -5.12 30.94 -23.91
C ASN A 266 -4.65 29.50 -23.62
N VAL A 267 -5.31 28.85 -22.66
CA VAL A 267 -4.89 27.54 -22.14
C VAL A 267 -5.24 26.43 -23.12
N SER A 268 -4.23 25.65 -23.50
CA SER A 268 -4.38 24.45 -24.31
C SER A 268 -3.82 23.23 -23.58
N PHE A 269 -4.46 22.08 -23.73
CA PHE A 269 -4.02 20.82 -23.14
C PHE A 269 -4.34 19.61 -24.03
N GLN A 270 -3.40 18.66 -24.09
CA GLN A 270 -3.53 17.42 -24.86
C GLN A 270 -3.00 16.21 -24.07
N TYR A 271 -3.63 15.05 -24.25
CA TYR A 271 -3.10 13.77 -23.77
C TYR A 271 -2.39 13.06 -24.92
N GLY A 272 -1.06 12.96 -24.85
CA GLY A 272 -0.27 12.44 -25.95
C GLY A 272 -0.46 13.29 -27.21
N THR A 273 -1.15 12.74 -28.21
CA THR A 273 -1.48 13.42 -29.47
C THR A 273 -2.94 13.91 -29.54
N GLN A 274 -3.78 13.58 -28.56
CA GLN A 274 -5.20 13.93 -28.58
C GLN A 274 -5.44 15.29 -27.89
N PRO A 275 -5.84 16.35 -28.63
CA PRO A 275 -6.21 17.62 -28.03
C PRO A 275 -7.52 17.48 -27.23
N VAL A 276 -7.59 18.13 -26.08
CA VAL A 276 -8.79 18.13 -25.21
C VAL A 276 -9.32 19.54 -24.97
N LEU A 277 -8.42 20.51 -24.77
CA LEU A 277 -8.75 21.92 -24.65
C LEU A 277 -7.84 22.70 -25.60
N SER A 278 -8.42 23.61 -26.39
CA SER A 278 -7.70 24.52 -27.28
C SER A 278 -8.08 25.96 -26.96
N HIS A 279 -7.06 26.80 -26.70
CA HIS A 279 -7.20 28.25 -26.58
C HIS A 279 -8.28 28.72 -25.60
N PHE A 280 -8.44 28.02 -24.47
CA PHE A 280 -9.44 28.35 -23.47
C PHE A 280 -9.01 29.55 -22.63
N SER A 281 -9.75 30.66 -22.74
CA SER A 281 -9.56 31.85 -21.91
C SER A 281 -10.81 32.14 -21.09
N TYR A 282 -10.67 32.14 -19.77
CA TYR A 282 -11.76 32.48 -18.85
C TYR A 282 -11.22 32.91 -17.48
N THR A 283 -11.92 33.84 -16.85
CA THR A 283 -11.63 34.26 -15.47
C THR A 283 -12.76 33.81 -14.55
N PHE A 284 -12.43 32.92 -13.62
CA PHE A 284 -13.30 32.49 -12.54
C PHE A 284 -13.18 33.48 -11.39
N GLU A 285 -14.22 34.29 -11.22
CA GLU A 285 -14.33 35.29 -10.18
C GLU A 285 -14.41 34.65 -8.80
N LYS A 286 -13.91 35.39 -7.82
CA LYS A 286 -13.83 34.94 -6.44
C LYS A 286 -15.23 34.83 -5.80
N GLY A 287 -15.49 33.76 -5.06
CA GLY A 287 -16.74 33.55 -4.30
C GLY A 287 -17.98 33.21 -5.14
N VAL A 288 -17.80 32.93 -6.43
CA VAL A 288 -18.87 32.51 -7.35
C VAL A 288 -18.88 30.99 -7.49
N VAL A 289 -20.07 30.40 -7.63
CA VAL A 289 -20.25 28.98 -7.94
C VAL A 289 -20.40 28.77 -9.44
N TYR A 290 -19.46 28.09 -10.06
CA TYR A 290 -19.42 27.79 -11.48
C TYR A 290 -19.79 26.32 -11.75
N GLY A 291 -20.82 26.12 -12.57
CA GLY A 291 -21.21 24.81 -13.10
C GLY A 291 -20.64 24.59 -14.49
N ILE A 292 -19.89 23.51 -14.70
CA ILE A 292 -19.28 23.16 -15.98
C ILE A 292 -20.09 22.03 -16.61
N THR A 293 -20.67 22.33 -17.77
CA THR A 293 -21.47 21.38 -18.54
C THR A 293 -20.85 21.12 -19.92
N ALA A 294 -20.83 19.85 -20.31
CA ALA A 294 -20.31 19.41 -21.60
C ALA A 294 -20.75 17.95 -21.84
N PRO A 295 -20.79 17.47 -23.10
CA PRO A 295 -20.87 16.04 -23.39
C PRO A 295 -19.78 15.24 -22.68
N SER A 296 -19.96 13.92 -22.57
CA SER A 296 -18.93 13.04 -22.01
C SER A 296 -17.67 13.07 -22.88
N GLY A 297 -16.50 13.11 -22.25
CA GLY A 297 -15.21 13.15 -22.97
C GLY A 297 -14.76 14.52 -23.48
N THR A 298 -15.54 15.59 -23.33
CA THR A 298 -15.18 16.96 -23.80
C THR A 298 -14.16 17.69 -22.91
N GLY A 299 -13.68 17.07 -21.81
CA GLY A 299 -12.61 17.63 -20.99
C GLY A 299 -13.02 18.38 -19.72
N LYS A 300 -14.24 18.15 -19.17
CA LYS A 300 -14.68 18.72 -17.87
C LYS A 300 -13.68 18.45 -16.74
N THR A 301 -13.33 17.18 -16.55
CA THR A 301 -12.32 16.72 -15.58
C THR A 301 -10.95 17.35 -15.87
N THR A 302 -10.58 17.50 -17.15
CA THR A 302 -9.32 18.16 -17.54
C THR A 302 -9.31 19.62 -17.12
N LEU A 303 -10.39 20.36 -17.34
CA LEU A 303 -10.51 21.76 -16.91
C LEU A 303 -10.42 21.89 -15.39
N LEU A 304 -11.14 21.04 -14.64
CA LEU A 304 -11.05 21.01 -13.17
C LEU A 304 -9.62 20.68 -12.71
N ASN A 305 -8.96 19.72 -13.35
CA ASN A 305 -7.59 19.34 -13.01
C ASN A 305 -6.57 20.45 -13.33
N LEU A 306 -6.78 21.23 -14.39
CA LEU A 306 -5.97 22.41 -14.72
C LEU A 306 -6.20 23.53 -13.69
N ALA A 307 -7.47 23.82 -13.36
CA ALA A 307 -7.83 24.76 -12.29
C ALA A 307 -7.21 24.34 -10.94
N GLY A 308 -7.18 23.04 -10.66
CA GLY A 308 -6.56 22.46 -9.46
C GLY A 308 -5.04 22.42 -9.47
N SER A 309 -4.35 22.78 -10.57
CA SER A 309 -2.91 22.49 -10.77
C SER A 309 -2.53 21.02 -10.56
N ILE A 310 -3.45 20.10 -10.83
CA ILE A 310 -3.16 18.67 -10.95
C ILE A 310 -2.43 18.43 -12.26
N LEU A 311 -2.90 19.09 -13.32
CA LEU A 311 -2.29 19.14 -14.64
C LEU A 311 -1.61 20.50 -14.86
N GLN A 312 -0.61 20.50 -15.73
CA GLN A 312 0.03 21.72 -16.22
C GLN A 312 -0.44 21.97 -17.66
N PRO A 313 -0.72 23.23 -18.03
CA PRO A 313 -1.10 23.54 -19.40
C PRO A 313 0.05 23.21 -20.37
N ALA A 314 -0.29 22.80 -21.60
CA ALA A 314 0.69 22.60 -22.66
C ALA A 314 1.09 23.95 -23.29
N GLN A 315 0.13 24.89 -23.36
CA GLN A 315 0.30 26.27 -23.79
C GLN A 315 -0.63 27.17 -22.97
N GLY A 316 -0.32 28.46 -22.91
CA GLY A 316 -1.07 29.43 -22.11
C GLY A 316 -0.64 29.44 -20.64
N GLU A 317 -1.30 30.30 -19.85
CA GLU A 317 -0.97 30.52 -18.44
C GLU A 317 -2.21 30.38 -17.55
N ILE A 318 -2.00 29.84 -16.35
CA ILE A 318 -3.03 29.72 -15.32
C ILE A 318 -2.52 30.44 -14.07
N GLU A 319 -3.09 31.61 -13.79
CA GLU A 319 -2.81 32.38 -12.59
C GLU A 319 -3.86 32.09 -11.52
N LYS A 320 -3.41 31.88 -10.28
CA LYS A 320 -4.30 31.62 -9.14
C LYS A 320 -3.91 32.47 -7.96
N ALA A 321 -4.88 33.21 -7.43
CA ALA A 321 -4.67 34.09 -6.29
C ALA A 321 -4.51 33.32 -4.96
N CYS A 322 -5.02 32.08 -4.87
CA CYS A 322 -4.96 31.29 -3.64
C CYS A 322 -3.65 30.50 -3.49
N LYS A 323 -3.00 30.66 -2.33
CA LYS A 323 -1.77 29.95 -1.94
C LYS A 323 -2.00 28.79 -0.97
N GLU A 324 -3.24 28.45 -0.65
CA GLU A 324 -3.61 27.39 0.30
C GLU A 324 -3.83 26.03 -0.41
N GLY A 325 -4.24 24.99 0.34
CA GLY A 325 -4.66 23.74 -0.28
C GLY A 325 -6.00 23.88 -0.99
N ILE A 326 -6.33 22.94 -1.86
CA ILE A 326 -7.57 22.95 -2.65
C ILE A 326 -8.45 21.81 -2.14
N ALA A 327 -9.71 22.11 -1.81
CA ALA A 327 -10.68 21.09 -1.48
C ALA A 327 -11.16 20.42 -2.78
N CYS A 328 -11.19 19.08 -2.80
CA CYS A 328 -11.56 18.33 -4.00
C CYS A 328 -12.53 17.18 -3.70
N VAL A 329 -13.54 17.04 -4.54
CA VAL A 329 -14.35 15.82 -4.71
C VAL A 329 -14.00 15.24 -6.07
N PHE A 330 -13.43 14.04 -6.08
CA PHE A 330 -13.08 13.33 -7.31
C PHE A 330 -14.30 12.59 -7.88
N GLN A 331 -14.25 12.25 -9.17
CA GLN A 331 -15.35 11.53 -9.84
C GLN A 331 -15.69 10.21 -9.14
N GLU A 332 -14.66 9.49 -8.70
CA GLU A 332 -14.78 8.38 -7.76
C GLU A 332 -14.50 8.89 -6.34
N PRO A 333 -15.12 8.35 -5.27
CA PRO A 333 -14.99 8.91 -3.91
C PRO A 333 -13.56 8.97 -3.35
N GLU A 334 -12.66 8.11 -3.85
CA GLU A 334 -11.24 8.04 -3.46
C GLU A 334 -11.04 8.09 -1.93
N LEU A 335 -11.81 7.27 -1.21
CA LEU A 335 -11.69 7.09 0.23
C LEU A 335 -10.56 6.12 0.58
N LEU A 336 -9.97 6.30 1.76
CA LEU A 336 -8.93 5.44 2.29
C LEU A 336 -9.57 4.23 2.99
N ASP A 337 -9.50 3.05 2.38
CA ASP A 337 -10.19 1.82 2.81
C ASP A 337 -9.78 1.34 4.21
N GLN A 338 -8.56 1.67 4.65
CA GLN A 338 -8.06 1.30 5.97
C GLN A 338 -8.51 2.25 7.09
N LEU A 339 -9.19 3.35 6.76
CA LEU A 339 -9.70 4.33 7.71
C LEU A 339 -11.22 4.24 7.78
N THR A 340 -11.77 4.48 8.96
CA THR A 340 -13.22 4.69 9.11
C THR A 340 -13.67 5.93 8.34
N ILE A 341 -14.98 6.08 8.13
CA ILE A 341 -15.50 7.24 7.39
C ILE A 341 -15.29 8.55 8.16
N THR A 342 -15.36 8.49 9.49
CA THR A 342 -15.03 9.64 10.36
C THR A 342 -13.56 10.00 10.24
N GLU A 343 -12.66 9.02 10.25
CA GLU A 343 -11.23 9.25 10.05
C GLU A 343 -10.92 9.79 8.65
N ASN A 344 -11.62 9.33 7.61
CA ASN A 344 -11.48 9.86 6.25
C ASN A 344 -11.78 11.36 6.19
N ILE A 345 -12.85 11.81 6.85
CA ILE A 345 -13.24 13.23 6.90
C ILE A 345 -12.28 14.03 7.80
N ALA A 346 -11.83 13.46 8.92
CA ALA A 346 -10.88 14.09 9.82
C ALA A 346 -9.44 14.13 9.26
N PHE A 347 -9.11 13.32 8.26
CA PHE A 347 -7.74 13.15 7.78
C PHE A 347 -7.11 14.43 7.20
N PRO A 348 -7.81 15.22 6.34
CA PRO A 348 -7.31 16.53 5.91
C PRO A 348 -7.07 17.52 7.05
N LEU A 349 -7.82 17.39 8.14
CA LEU A 349 -7.71 18.28 9.30
C LEU A 349 -6.52 17.95 10.19
N ALA A 350 -5.87 16.80 10.00
CA ALA A 350 -4.82 16.31 10.90
C ALA A 350 -3.61 17.25 11.01
N ALA A 351 -3.31 18.04 9.97
CA ALA A 351 -2.25 19.05 10.03
C ALA A 351 -2.63 20.30 10.84
N HIS A 352 -3.92 20.57 11.00
CA HIS A 352 -4.45 21.81 11.56
C HIS A 352 -5.02 21.65 12.96
N LEU A 353 -5.55 20.47 13.29
CA LEU A 353 -6.32 20.25 14.51
C LEU A 353 -5.80 19.08 15.35
N LYS A 354 -6.10 19.14 16.64
CA LYS A 354 -6.06 17.98 17.55
C LYS A 354 -7.05 16.91 17.10
N LYS A 355 -6.71 15.65 17.43
CA LYS A 355 -7.51 14.47 17.09
C LYS A 355 -8.98 14.61 17.48
N GLU A 356 -9.25 14.98 18.74
CA GLU A 356 -10.61 15.07 19.26
C GLU A 356 -11.45 16.09 18.49
N THR A 357 -10.92 17.30 18.28
CA THR A 357 -11.60 18.35 17.54
C THR A 357 -11.83 17.98 16.08
N ALA A 358 -10.83 17.37 15.43
CA ALA A 358 -10.97 16.91 14.04
C ALA A 358 -12.07 15.84 13.89
N LEU A 359 -12.14 14.90 14.84
CA LEU A 359 -13.18 13.86 14.84
C LEU A 359 -14.56 14.45 15.15
N GLN A 360 -14.67 15.38 16.09
CA GLN A 360 -15.93 16.07 16.38
C GLN A 360 -16.47 16.82 15.16
N GLN A 361 -15.61 17.55 14.45
CA GLN A 361 -15.99 18.22 13.20
C GLN A 361 -16.41 17.22 12.11
N ALA A 362 -15.69 16.10 11.99
CA ALA A 362 -16.04 15.04 11.06
C ALA A 362 -17.41 14.43 11.34
N VAL A 363 -17.74 14.16 12.60
CA VAL A 363 -19.06 13.65 13.01
C VAL A 363 -20.16 14.66 12.73
N SER A 364 -19.95 15.95 13.02
CA SER A 364 -20.90 17.02 12.67
C SER A 364 -21.21 17.03 11.17
N LEU A 365 -20.17 16.88 10.35
CA LEU A 365 -20.30 16.81 8.89
C LEU A 365 -21.01 15.55 8.41
N LEU A 366 -20.76 14.39 9.03
CA LEU A 366 -21.50 13.16 8.72
C LEU A 366 -23.00 13.32 8.99
N LYS A 367 -23.34 13.97 10.10
CA LYS A 367 -24.72 14.34 10.43
C LYS A 367 -25.33 15.27 9.38
N GLU A 368 -24.60 16.32 9.00
CA GLU A 368 -24.98 17.19 7.87
C GLU A 368 -25.05 16.44 6.53
N MET A 369 -24.52 15.23 6.40
CA MET A 369 -24.65 14.43 5.18
C MET A 369 -25.67 13.30 5.32
N GLU A 370 -26.50 13.28 6.37
CA GLU A 370 -27.47 12.19 6.64
C GLU A 370 -26.79 10.81 6.73
N LEU A 371 -25.65 10.74 7.43
CA LEU A 371 -24.84 9.52 7.66
C LEU A 371 -24.65 9.21 9.16
N GLU A 372 -25.56 9.67 10.02
CA GLU A 372 -25.55 9.37 11.46
C GLU A 372 -25.59 7.85 11.71
N GLY A 373 -24.84 7.37 12.72
CA GLY A 373 -24.77 5.96 13.09
C GLY A 373 -23.83 5.10 12.23
N LEU A 374 -23.19 5.69 11.21
CA LEU A 374 -22.24 5.01 10.33
C LEU A 374 -20.77 5.39 10.61
N GLU A 375 -20.50 6.15 11.67
CA GLU A 375 -19.23 6.84 11.95
C GLU A 375 -18.01 5.91 11.91
N ASN A 376 -18.18 4.69 12.44
CA ASN A 376 -17.12 3.70 12.58
C ASN A 376 -17.06 2.70 11.41
N ARG A 377 -17.86 2.90 10.36
CA ARG A 377 -17.83 2.06 9.16
C ARG A 377 -16.63 2.39 8.29
N PHE A 378 -16.16 1.39 7.57
CA PHE A 378 -15.14 1.55 6.54
C PHE A 378 -15.77 1.77 5.17
N PRO A 379 -15.07 2.37 4.19
CA PRO A 379 -15.60 2.63 2.85
C PRO A 379 -16.22 1.42 2.16
N TYR A 380 -15.61 0.23 2.29
CA TYR A 380 -16.09 -1.01 1.70
C TYR A 380 -17.40 -1.55 2.31
N GLU A 381 -17.89 -0.96 3.41
CA GLU A 381 -19.18 -1.29 4.03
C GLU A 381 -20.32 -0.36 3.57
N LEU A 382 -20.01 0.65 2.75
CA LEU A 382 -20.96 1.68 2.32
C LEU A 382 -21.41 1.50 0.87
N SER A 383 -22.63 1.93 0.56
CA SER A 383 -23.09 2.10 -0.82
C SER A 383 -22.34 3.23 -1.53
N PHE A 384 -22.33 3.22 -2.87
CA PHE A 384 -21.64 4.25 -3.65
C PHE A 384 -22.11 5.68 -3.30
N GLY A 385 -23.41 5.91 -3.21
CA GLY A 385 -23.97 7.22 -2.81
C GLY A 385 -23.63 7.62 -1.36
N GLN A 386 -23.45 6.66 -0.45
CA GLN A 386 -22.93 6.95 0.89
C GLN A 386 -21.44 7.34 0.83
N GLN A 387 -20.62 6.64 0.03
CA GLN A 387 -19.21 6.98 -0.15
C GLN A 387 -19.05 8.38 -0.77
N GLN A 388 -19.88 8.75 -1.75
CA GLN A 388 -19.86 10.09 -2.34
C GLN A 388 -20.16 11.18 -1.31
N ARG A 389 -21.17 10.95 -0.45
CA ARG A 389 -21.46 11.88 0.66
C ARG A 389 -20.31 12.02 1.65
N VAL A 390 -19.57 10.94 1.93
CA VAL A 390 -18.34 11.00 2.75
C VAL A 390 -17.24 11.80 2.04
N ALA A 391 -17.07 11.64 0.73
CA ALA A 391 -16.11 12.42 -0.05
C ALA A 391 -16.44 13.92 -0.06
N ILE A 392 -17.73 14.27 -0.23
CA ILE A 392 -18.24 15.64 -0.09
C ILE A 392 -17.97 16.18 1.32
N ALA A 393 -18.33 15.44 2.37
CA ALA A 393 -18.04 15.83 3.75
C ALA A 393 -16.55 16.09 3.98
N ARG A 394 -15.67 15.21 3.48
CA ARG A 394 -14.21 15.36 3.58
C ARG A 394 -13.73 16.63 2.89
N ALA A 395 -14.28 16.97 1.72
CA ALA A 395 -13.95 18.19 1.01
C ALA A 395 -14.44 19.44 1.76
N LEU A 396 -15.67 19.42 2.28
CA LEU A 396 -16.27 20.51 3.05
C LEU A 396 -15.64 20.72 4.44
N ALA A 397 -14.98 19.69 4.99
CA ALA A 397 -14.21 19.80 6.23
C ALA A 397 -12.97 20.68 6.06
N TYR A 398 -12.35 20.63 4.87
CA TYR A 398 -11.05 21.24 4.65
C TYR A 398 -11.17 22.75 4.44
N PRO A 399 -10.47 23.58 5.23
CA PRO A 399 -10.53 25.04 5.10
C PRO A 399 -9.75 25.46 3.85
N SER A 400 -10.47 25.65 2.74
CA SER A 400 -9.86 26.02 1.47
C SER A 400 -10.65 27.15 0.81
N PRO A 401 -10.00 28.06 0.06
CA PRO A 401 -10.67 29.13 -0.67
C PRO A 401 -11.24 28.66 -2.01
N LEU A 402 -10.97 27.42 -2.41
CA LEU A 402 -11.39 26.82 -3.66
C LEU A 402 -11.87 25.37 -3.45
N LEU A 403 -13.10 25.08 -3.89
CA LEU A 403 -13.66 23.73 -3.93
C LEU A 403 -13.87 23.29 -5.37
N LEU A 404 -13.22 22.19 -5.75
CA LEU A 404 -13.38 21.55 -7.05
C LEU A 404 -14.18 20.26 -6.88
N MET A 405 -15.22 20.06 -7.67
CA MET A 405 -16.04 18.84 -7.59
C MET A 405 -16.30 18.25 -8.97
N ASP A 406 -15.84 17.02 -9.20
CA ASP A 406 -16.08 16.32 -10.46
C ASP A 406 -17.22 15.32 -10.30
N GLU A 407 -18.37 15.60 -10.93
CA GLU A 407 -19.61 14.80 -10.83
C GLU A 407 -20.00 14.36 -9.39
N PRO A 408 -20.03 15.29 -8.41
CA PRO A 408 -20.12 14.94 -6.99
C PRO A 408 -21.42 14.24 -6.57
N PHE A 409 -22.49 14.38 -7.35
CA PHE A 409 -23.83 13.91 -6.98
C PHE A 409 -24.21 12.56 -7.60
N LYS A 410 -23.27 11.93 -8.33
CA LYS A 410 -23.49 10.65 -8.98
C LYS A 410 -23.92 9.58 -7.98
N GLY A 411 -25.02 8.89 -8.29
CA GLY A 411 -25.55 7.79 -7.46
C GLY A 411 -26.35 8.24 -6.22
N LEU A 412 -26.70 9.52 -6.11
CA LEU A 412 -27.68 10.02 -5.16
C LEU A 412 -29.08 10.06 -5.79
N ASP A 413 -30.13 9.81 -5.00
CA ASP A 413 -31.50 10.09 -5.41
C ASP A 413 -31.74 11.61 -5.49
N GLU A 414 -32.68 12.04 -6.34
CA GLU A 414 -32.93 13.46 -6.62
C GLU A 414 -33.29 14.28 -5.37
N ALA A 415 -34.07 13.69 -4.46
CA ALA A 415 -34.50 14.37 -3.24
C ALA A 415 -33.32 14.58 -2.28
N LEU A 416 -32.48 13.56 -2.08
CA LEU A 416 -31.25 13.66 -1.29
C LEU A 416 -30.26 14.63 -1.94
N CYS A 417 -30.05 14.53 -3.26
CA CYS A 417 -29.19 15.43 -4.02
C CYS A 417 -29.56 16.89 -3.78
N SER A 418 -30.85 17.23 -3.90
CA SER A 418 -31.36 18.58 -3.66
C SER A 418 -31.07 19.09 -2.24
N ARG A 419 -31.22 18.23 -1.22
CA ARG A 419 -30.88 18.58 0.17
C ARG A 419 -29.38 18.80 0.37
N ILE A 420 -28.54 17.94 -0.21
CA ILE A 420 -27.08 18.07 -0.11
C ILE A 420 -26.59 19.34 -0.84
N ILE A 421 -27.11 19.64 -2.03
CA ILE A 421 -26.83 20.89 -2.74
C ILE A 421 -27.19 22.11 -1.87
N GLY A 422 -28.36 22.09 -1.22
CA GLY A 422 -28.77 23.15 -0.29
C GLY A 422 -27.76 23.36 0.85
N ARG A 423 -27.22 22.27 1.41
CA ARG A 423 -26.19 22.34 2.48
C ARG A 423 -24.86 22.86 1.96
N ILE A 424 -24.43 22.46 0.76
CA ILE A 424 -23.23 22.99 0.10
C ILE A 424 -23.39 24.50 -0.13
N ARG A 425 -24.54 24.93 -0.66
CA ARG A 425 -24.87 26.36 -0.86
C ARG A 425 -24.84 27.16 0.44
N GLN A 426 -25.44 26.63 1.50
CA GLN A 426 -25.43 27.30 2.80
C GLN A 426 -24.00 27.49 3.33
N ARG A 427 -23.15 26.46 3.24
CA ARG A 427 -21.74 26.58 3.64
C ARG A 427 -20.97 27.55 2.76
N GLN A 428 -21.18 27.50 1.45
CA GLN A 428 -20.54 28.40 0.49
C GLN A 428 -20.90 29.87 0.76
N ALA A 429 -22.16 30.15 1.12
CA ALA A 429 -22.61 31.49 1.49
C ALA A 429 -21.93 32.01 2.78
N ILE A 430 -21.58 31.13 3.72
CA ILE A 430 -20.88 31.49 4.96
C ILE A 430 -19.37 31.66 4.70
N SER A 431 -18.76 30.76 3.93
CA SER A 431 -17.30 30.74 3.72
C SER A 431 -16.83 31.68 2.61
N GLY A 432 -17.72 32.06 1.67
CA GLY A 432 -17.35 32.81 0.46
C GLY A 432 -16.44 32.02 -0.49
N GLN A 433 -16.37 30.70 -0.35
CA GLN A 433 -15.49 29.84 -1.16
C GLN A 433 -15.87 29.91 -2.64
N THR A 434 -14.87 29.99 -3.53
CA THR A 434 -15.09 29.80 -4.97
C THR A 434 -15.30 28.32 -5.24
N VAL A 435 -16.36 27.96 -5.98
CA VAL A 435 -16.70 26.55 -6.25
C VAL A 435 -16.74 26.32 -7.75
N LEU A 436 -16.00 25.34 -8.26
CA LEU A 436 -16.12 24.85 -9.62
C LEU A 436 -16.59 23.40 -9.55
N PHE A 437 -17.71 23.08 -10.19
CA PHE A 437 -18.17 21.71 -10.26
C PHE A 437 -18.56 21.30 -11.68
N SER A 438 -18.37 20.04 -12.01
CA SER A 438 -18.87 19.45 -13.25
C SER A 438 -20.18 18.71 -12.99
N SER A 439 -21.13 18.83 -13.90
CA SER A 439 -22.31 17.99 -13.93
C SER A 439 -22.88 17.90 -15.35
N HIS A 440 -23.50 16.76 -15.66
CA HIS A 440 -24.31 16.58 -16.87
C HIS A 440 -25.81 16.72 -16.60
N ASN A 441 -26.22 16.86 -15.33
CA ASN A 441 -27.61 17.00 -14.93
C ASN A 441 -28.01 18.49 -14.90
N PRO A 442 -28.98 18.92 -15.73
CA PRO A 442 -29.44 20.30 -15.76
C PRO A 442 -29.97 20.82 -14.42
N GLU A 443 -30.64 19.98 -13.63
CA GLU A 443 -31.19 20.41 -12.34
C GLU A 443 -30.09 20.64 -11.31
N GLU A 444 -29.04 19.83 -11.28
CA GLU A 444 -27.88 20.06 -10.40
C GLU A 444 -27.19 21.38 -10.73
N LEU A 445 -27.00 21.66 -12.02
CA LEU A 445 -26.46 22.93 -12.50
C LEU A 445 -27.35 24.10 -12.08
N ARG A 446 -28.67 23.96 -12.24
CA ARG A 446 -29.65 25.00 -11.90
C ARG A 446 -29.71 25.29 -10.39
N LEU A 447 -29.58 24.27 -9.56
CA LEU A 447 -29.68 24.41 -8.10
C LEU A 447 -28.39 24.94 -7.45
N LEU A 448 -27.22 24.55 -7.98
CA LEU A 448 -25.93 24.87 -7.36
C LEU A 448 -25.20 26.04 -8.04
N ALA A 449 -25.23 26.17 -9.37
CA ALA A 449 -24.41 27.16 -10.07
C ALA A 449 -25.01 28.58 -10.04
N ASP A 450 -24.15 29.57 -9.85
CA ASP A 450 -24.45 30.97 -10.14
C ASP A 450 -24.19 31.29 -11.63
N ARG A 451 -23.17 30.65 -12.21
CA ARG A 451 -22.83 30.77 -13.63
C ARG A 451 -22.57 29.39 -14.23
N ILE A 452 -23.10 29.16 -15.42
CA ILE A 452 -22.91 27.90 -16.16
C ILE A 452 -21.96 28.15 -17.32
N ILE A 453 -20.90 27.35 -17.40
CA ILE A 453 -19.93 27.36 -18.51
C ILE A 453 -20.15 26.09 -19.32
N ARG A 454 -20.38 26.27 -20.62
CA ARG A 454 -20.51 25.17 -21.57
C ARG A 454 -19.21 24.98 -22.32
N LEU A 455 -18.60 23.79 -22.19
CA LEU A 455 -17.44 23.43 -23.01
C LEU A 455 -17.91 22.80 -24.31
N ASN A 456 -17.32 23.27 -25.41
CA ASN A 456 -17.48 22.70 -26.73
C ASN A 456 -16.23 21.86 -27.07
N GLN A 457 -16.35 20.93 -28.01
CA GLN A 457 -15.17 20.21 -28.51
C GLN A 457 -14.22 21.21 -29.19
N PRO A 458 -12.91 20.99 -29.07
CA PRO A 458 -11.93 21.78 -29.83
C PRO A 458 -12.16 21.55 -31.34
N ASP A 459 -12.20 22.64 -32.11
CA ASP A 459 -12.33 22.62 -33.58
C ASP A 459 -11.11 21.98 -34.27
#